data_AF-A0A7C0X1N0-F1
#
_entry.id   AF-A0A7C0X1N0-F1
#
_cell.length_a   1.000
_cell.length_b   1.000
_cell.length_c   1.000
_cell.angle_alpha   90.00
_cell.angle_beta   90.00
_cell.angle_gamma   90.00
#
_symmetry.space_group_name_H-M   'P 1'
#
loop_
_entity.id
_entity.type
_entity.pdbx_description
1 polymer ?
#
loop_
_entity_poly.entity_id
_entity_poly.type
_entity_poly.pdbx_seq_one_letter_code
_entity_poly.pdbx_strand_id
1 'polypeptide(L)'
;MTRMFYSTRYLIFSALLLSLVLVLSCTRPGHDFCIKVGEKVITPAMFKERMERYAEESMITDPTVLDGMKPLIVDDIVEELLILKYARDNYISLSQEEVAIAKKGVLAGLSKQELKGILTEDCRDASDITSFIRTRLIIKKALERAVWSKVDISEDEVRKYYNN
;
A
#
# COMPACT_ATOMS: atom_id res chain seq x y z
N MET A 1 -42.87 4.58 -57.58
CA MET A 1 -43.25 4.12 -56.22
C MET A 1 -42.12 3.24 -55.62
N THR A 2 -40.86 3.69 -55.68
CA THR A 2 -39.67 2.87 -55.31
C THR A 2 -38.67 3.59 -54.41
N ARG A 3 -38.82 4.90 -54.19
CA ARG A 3 -37.97 5.69 -53.28
C ARG A 3 -38.32 5.54 -51.79
N MET A 4 -39.53 5.08 -51.47
CA MET A 4 -40.04 5.07 -50.09
C MET A 4 -39.59 3.84 -49.27
N PHE A 5 -39.24 2.73 -49.93
CA PHE A 5 -38.82 1.48 -49.24
C PHE A 5 -37.32 1.43 -48.88
N TYR A 6 -36.49 2.26 -49.52
CA TYR A 6 -35.06 2.32 -49.19
C TYR A 6 -34.82 3.11 -47.90
N SER A 7 -35.55 4.19 -47.67
CA SER A 7 -35.37 5.07 -46.50
C SER A 7 -35.62 4.37 -45.15
N THR A 8 -36.59 3.46 -45.08
CA THR A 8 -36.92 2.70 -43.86
C THR A 8 -35.86 1.66 -43.53
N ARG A 9 -35.22 1.05 -44.55
CA ARG A 9 -34.12 0.11 -44.34
C ARG A 9 -32.87 0.83 -43.81
N TYR A 10 -32.52 1.99 -44.35
CA TYR A 10 -31.40 2.78 -43.85
C TYR A 10 -31.61 3.27 -42.41
N LEU A 11 -32.84 3.64 -42.03
CA LEU A 11 -33.17 4.03 -40.66
C LEU A 11 -32.97 2.89 -39.66
N ILE A 12 -33.35 1.66 -40.01
CA ILE A 12 -33.17 0.48 -39.17
C ILE A 12 -31.68 0.14 -39.02
N PHE A 13 -30.92 0.19 -40.12
CA PHE A 13 -29.47 -0.03 -40.08
C PHE A 13 -28.75 1.07 -39.28
N SER A 14 -29.15 2.33 -39.40
CA SER A 14 -28.56 3.41 -38.60
C SER A 14 -28.89 3.28 -37.12
N ALA A 15 -30.10 2.82 -36.77
CA ALA A 15 -30.48 2.62 -35.36
C ALA A 15 -29.73 1.45 -34.72
N LEU A 16 -29.53 0.34 -35.46
CA LEU A 16 -28.71 -0.79 -35.03
C LEU A 16 -27.23 -0.42 -34.89
N LEU A 17 -26.71 0.41 -35.80
CA LEU A 17 -25.32 0.86 -35.73
C LEU A 17 -25.12 1.84 -34.56
N LEU A 18 -26.09 2.70 -34.29
CA LEU A 18 -26.07 3.61 -33.13
C LEU A 18 -26.17 2.85 -31.81
N SER A 19 -27.01 1.81 -31.73
CA SER A 19 -27.10 0.97 -30.53
C SER A 19 -25.81 0.17 -30.30
N LEU A 20 -25.17 -0.31 -31.37
CA LEU A 20 -23.88 -1.01 -31.28
C LEU A 20 -22.76 -0.08 -30.79
N VAL A 21 -22.73 1.18 -31.26
CA VAL A 21 -21.75 2.19 -30.82
C VAL A 21 -21.96 2.59 -29.35
N LEU A 22 -23.21 2.64 -28.89
CA LEU A 22 -23.54 2.93 -27.49
C LEU A 22 -23.15 1.79 -26.54
N VAL A 23 -23.27 0.52 -26.96
CA VAL A 23 -22.83 -0.63 -26.16
C VAL A 23 -21.29 -0.70 -26.09
N LEU A 24 -20.58 -0.28 -27.13
CA LEU A 24 -19.11 -0.25 -27.16
C LEU A 24 -18.48 0.95 -26.42
N SER A 25 -19.26 1.98 -26.07
CA SER A 25 -18.75 3.22 -25.45
C SER A 25 -18.81 3.24 -23.92
N CYS A 26 -19.21 2.14 -23.26
CA CYS A 26 -19.40 2.07 -21.81
C CYS A 26 -18.29 1.33 -21.04
N THR A 27 -17.06 1.34 -21.53
CA THR A 27 -15.89 0.96 -20.71
C THR A 27 -15.02 2.18 -20.49
N ARG A 28 -15.38 2.99 -19.49
CA ARG A 28 -14.37 3.84 -18.85
C ARG A 28 -13.35 2.87 -18.25
N PRO A 29 -12.07 2.88 -18.68
CA PRO A 29 -11.05 2.15 -17.95
C PRO A 29 -10.99 2.82 -16.58
N GLY A 30 -11.57 2.17 -15.57
CA GLY A 30 -11.34 2.55 -14.18
C GLY A 30 -9.84 2.53 -13.97
N HIS A 31 -9.29 3.55 -13.32
CA HIS A 31 -7.88 3.52 -12.97
C HIS A 31 -7.63 2.28 -12.10
N ASP A 32 -6.80 1.36 -12.58
CA ASP A 32 -6.42 0.12 -11.85
C ASP A 32 -5.62 0.41 -10.56
N PHE A 33 -5.39 1.68 -10.25
CA PHE A 33 -4.58 2.14 -9.13
C PHE A 33 -5.08 3.44 -8.52
N CYS A 34 -4.84 3.59 -7.22
CA CYS A 34 -5.08 4.84 -6.49
C CYS A 34 -3.78 5.57 -6.14
N ILE A 35 -2.65 4.86 -5.98
CA ILE A 35 -1.33 5.46 -5.72
C ILE A 35 -0.28 4.77 -6.60
N LYS A 36 0.60 5.53 -7.24
CA LYS A 36 1.71 5.02 -8.04
C LYS A 36 2.99 5.77 -7.71
N VAL A 37 4.03 5.04 -7.30
CA VAL A 37 5.37 5.58 -7.01
C VAL A 37 6.39 4.77 -7.80
N GLY A 38 6.89 5.35 -8.89
CA GLY A 38 7.72 4.63 -9.87
C GLY A 38 6.98 3.45 -10.49
N GLU A 39 7.50 2.24 -10.27
CA GLU A 39 6.89 0.99 -10.76
C GLU A 39 5.94 0.35 -9.75
N LYS A 40 5.91 0.83 -8.50
CA LYS A 40 5.01 0.29 -7.47
C LYS A 40 3.65 0.96 -7.56
N VAL A 41 2.63 0.14 -7.43
CA VAL A 41 1.23 0.50 -7.63
C VAL A 41 0.43 -0.02 -6.44
N ILE A 42 -0.42 0.85 -5.88
CA ILE A 42 -1.40 0.50 -4.86
C ILE A 42 -2.78 0.54 -5.53
N THR A 43 -3.46 -0.60 -5.48
CA THR A 43 -4.84 -0.74 -5.99
C THR A 43 -5.84 -0.26 -4.93
N PRO A 44 -7.10 0.05 -5.32
CA PRO A 44 -8.14 0.38 -4.36
C PRO A 44 -8.34 -0.66 -3.26
N ALA A 45 -8.19 -1.96 -3.58
CA ALA A 45 -8.30 -3.05 -2.61
C ALA A 45 -7.17 -2.98 -1.57
N MET A 46 -5.92 -2.79 -2.01
CA MET A 46 -4.76 -2.67 -1.11
C MET A 46 -4.85 -1.41 -0.23
N PHE A 47 -5.37 -0.31 -0.78
CA PHE A 47 -5.60 0.90 0.00
C PHE A 47 -6.69 0.69 1.06
N LYS A 48 -7.79 0.03 0.72
CA LYS A 48 -8.84 -0.33 1.67
C LYS A 48 -8.30 -1.19 2.81
N GLU A 49 -7.50 -2.20 2.49
CA GLU A 49 -6.87 -3.07 3.50
C GLU A 49 -5.96 -2.26 4.44
N ARG A 50 -5.18 -1.30 3.92
CA ARG A 50 -4.38 -0.40 4.76
C ARG A 50 -5.23 0.50 5.65
N MET A 51 -6.34 1.02 5.14
CA MET A 51 -7.28 1.82 5.92
C MET A 51 -7.90 1.00 7.06
N GLU A 52 -8.33 -0.23 6.77
CA GLU A 52 -8.92 -1.15 7.77
C GLU A 52 -7.90 -1.48 8.87
N ARG A 53 -6.66 -1.80 8.49
CA ARG A 53 -5.57 -2.04 9.44
C ARG A 53 -5.28 -0.82 10.31
N TYR A 54 -5.22 0.36 9.72
CA TYR A 54 -4.98 1.60 10.47
C TYR A 54 -6.10 1.86 11.48
N ALA A 55 -7.35 1.60 11.10
CA ALA A 55 -8.50 1.74 11.98
C ALA A 55 -8.42 0.79 13.18
N GLU A 56 -8.08 -0.48 12.94
CA GLU A 56 -7.91 -1.49 13.97
C GLU A 56 -6.76 -1.14 14.94
N GLU A 57 -5.57 -0.86 14.41
CA GLU A 57 -4.37 -0.53 15.20
C GLU A 57 -4.55 0.76 16.02
N SER A 58 -5.38 1.69 15.53
CA SER A 58 -5.67 2.97 16.20
C SER A 58 -6.97 2.97 17.00
N MET A 59 -7.67 1.83 17.10
CA MET A 59 -8.99 1.69 17.74
C MET A 59 -10.04 2.71 17.24
N ILE A 60 -9.97 3.07 15.96
CA ILE A 60 -10.91 3.99 15.31
C ILE A 60 -12.16 3.20 14.88
N THR A 61 -13.28 3.49 15.52
CA THR A 61 -14.58 2.88 15.19
C THR A 61 -15.48 3.78 14.36
N ASP A 62 -15.21 5.10 14.34
CA ASP A 62 -15.96 6.08 13.56
C ASP A 62 -15.42 6.18 12.11
N PRO A 63 -16.23 5.84 11.08
CA PRO A 63 -15.83 5.94 9.69
C PRO A 63 -15.47 7.37 9.24
N THR A 64 -16.03 8.40 9.85
CA THR A 64 -15.77 9.80 9.49
C THR A 64 -14.38 10.25 9.93
N VAL A 65 -13.93 9.79 11.11
CA VAL A 65 -12.56 9.98 11.59
C VAL A 65 -11.60 9.27 10.66
N LEU A 66 -11.89 8.02 10.32
CA LEU A 66 -11.07 7.24 9.40
C LEU A 66 -10.96 7.91 8.01
N ASP A 67 -12.07 8.45 7.49
CA ASP A 67 -12.08 9.20 6.22
C ASP A 67 -11.20 10.45 6.27
N GLY A 68 -11.24 11.19 7.39
CA GLY A 68 -10.38 12.34 7.64
C GLY A 68 -8.88 12.02 7.70
N MET A 69 -8.52 10.78 8.04
CA MET A 69 -7.14 10.29 8.10
C MET A 69 -6.57 9.87 6.73
N LYS A 70 -7.40 9.79 5.68
CA LYS A 70 -6.96 9.37 4.35
C LYS A 70 -5.72 10.10 3.83
N PRO A 71 -5.58 11.44 3.95
CA PRO A 71 -4.38 12.13 3.48
C PRO A 71 -3.11 11.64 4.18
N LEU A 72 -3.16 11.47 5.51
CA LEU A 72 -2.03 10.98 6.30
C LEU A 72 -1.64 9.55 5.90
N ILE A 73 -2.64 8.68 5.70
CA ILE A 73 -2.40 7.30 5.26
C ILE A 73 -1.80 7.28 3.84
N VAL A 74 -2.22 8.18 2.95
CA VAL A 74 -1.61 8.33 1.62
C VAL A 74 -0.16 8.76 1.74
N ASP A 75 0.15 9.75 2.59
CA ASP A 75 1.51 10.23 2.81
C ASP A 75 2.41 9.10 3.35
N ASP A 76 1.96 8.37 4.39
CA ASP A 76 2.66 7.22 4.94
C ASP A 76 2.98 6.16 3.87
N ILE A 77 2.01 5.87 3.00
CA ILE A 77 2.18 4.92 1.88
C ILE A 77 3.21 5.44 0.88
N VAL A 78 3.13 6.72 0.51
CA VAL A 78 4.05 7.32 -0.46
C VAL A 78 5.47 7.32 0.10
N GLU A 79 5.66 7.71 1.36
CA GLU A 79 6.95 7.67 2.04
C GLU A 79 7.53 6.27 2.08
N GLU A 80 6.75 5.27 2.49
CA GLU A 80 7.16 3.86 2.49
C GLU A 80 7.64 3.44 1.09
N LEU A 81 6.87 3.74 0.06
CA LEU A 81 7.21 3.39 -1.32
C LEU A 81 8.46 4.12 -1.83
N LEU A 82 8.68 5.36 -1.44
CA LEU A 82 9.88 6.13 -1.78
C LEU A 82 11.12 5.51 -1.14
N ILE A 83 11.04 5.11 0.14
CA ILE A 83 12.15 4.45 0.83
C ILE A 83 12.45 3.08 0.19
N LEU A 84 11.42 2.30 -0.12
CA LEU A 84 11.58 1.01 -0.80
C LEU A 84 12.16 1.17 -2.21
N LYS A 85 11.78 2.23 -2.93
CA LYS A 85 12.40 2.58 -4.20
C LYS A 85 13.88 2.92 -4.02
N TYR A 86 14.22 3.76 -3.05
CA TYR A 86 15.62 4.08 -2.73
C TYR A 86 16.43 2.81 -2.42
N ALA A 87 15.88 1.90 -1.61
CA ALA A 87 16.54 0.65 -1.28
C ALA A 87 16.86 -0.19 -2.52
N ARG A 88 15.88 -0.31 -3.44
CA ARG A 88 16.06 -1.01 -4.71
C ARG A 88 17.13 -0.35 -5.57
N ASP A 89 17.03 0.96 -5.78
CA ASP A 89 17.93 1.73 -6.65
C ASP A 89 19.38 1.73 -6.13
N ASN A 90 19.58 1.47 -4.83
CA ASN A 90 20.88 1.39 -4.17
C ASN A 90 21.32 -0.04 -3.81
N TYR A 91 20.67 -1.05 -4.38
CA TYR A 91 20.99 -2.48 -4.20
C TYR A 91 21.03 -2.91 -2.73
N ILE A 92 20.16 -2.36 -1.90
CA ILE A 92 20.01 -2.74 -0.50
C ILE A 92 19.13 -4.00 -0.43
N SER A 93 19.75 -5.12 -0.06
CA SER A 93 19.09 -6.43 0.03
C SER A 93 19.11 -7.02 1.43
N LEU A 94 18.29 -8.05 1.62
CA LEU A 94 18.26 -8.89 2.81
C LEU A 94 18.56 -10.34 2.45
N SER A 95 19.46 -10.94 3.20
CA SER A 95 19.65 -12.38 3.24
C SER A 95 18.50 -13.07 3.98
N GLN A 96 18.33 -14.37 3.75
CA GLN A 96 17.32 -15.15 4.48
C GLN A 96 17.63 -15.24 5.97
N GLU A 97 18.91 -15.25 6.33
CA GLU A 97 19.35 -15.31 7.72
C GLU A 97 19.02 -14.04 8.50
N GLU A 98 19.21 -12.86 7.90
CA GLU A 98 18.77 -11.59 8.49
C GLU A 98 17.26 -11.57 8.78
N VAL A 99 16.45 -12.09 7.85
CA VAL A 99 14.99 -12.18 8.04
C VAL A 99 14.66 -13.18 9.16
N ALA A 100 15.35 -14.32 9.22
CA ALA A 100 15.14 -15.32 10.27
C ALA A 100 15.50 -14.79 11.67
N ILE A 101 16.63 -14.09 11.80
CA ILE A 101 17.06 -13.46 13.05
C ILE A 101 16.04 -12.42 13.49
N ALA A 102 15.61 -11.52 12.60
CA ALA A 102 14.62 -10.51 12.93
C ALA A 102 13.27 -11.12 13.30
N LYS A 103 12.84 -12.17 12.59
CA LYS A 103 11.63 -12.92 12.92
C LYS A 103 11.72 -13.54 14.30
N LYS A 104 12.86 -14.15 14.65
CA LYS A 104 13.09 -14.67 15.99
C LYS A 104 13.04 -13.56 17.04
N GLY A 105 13.58 -12.38 16.74
CA GLY A 105 13.55 -11.21 17.63
C GLY A 105 12.14 -10.65 17.86
N VAL A 106 11.36 -10.45 16.79
CA VAL A 106 9.97 -9.97 16.87
C VAL A 106 9.08 -10.95 17.63
N LEU A 107 9.33 -12.25 17.47
CA LEU A 107 8.59 -13.30 18.17
C LEU A 107 9.17 -13.62 19.56
N ALA A 108 10.29 -13.00 19.94
CA ALA A 108 10.91 -13.25 21.24
C ALA A 108 10.00 -12.70 22.34
N GLY A 109 9.58 -13.57 23.26
CA GLY A 109 8.67 -13.22 24.34
C GLY A 109 7.21 -13.60 24.08
N LEU A 110 6.86 -14.04 22.87
CA LEU A 110 5.54 -14.60 22.58
C LEU A 110 5.56 -16.13 22.73
N SER A 111 4.63 -16.66 23.53
CA SER A 111 4.32 -18.08 23.53
C SER A 111 3.64 -18.49 22.22
N LYS A 112 3.64 -19.79 21.93
CA LYS A 112 2.96 -20.34 20.74
C LYS A 112 1.46 -20.06 20.75
N GLN A 113 0.84 -19.96 21.93
CA GLN A 113 -0.58 -19.62 22.08
C GLN A 113 -0.84 -18.15 21.85
N GLU A 114 0.01 -17.24 22.34
CA GLU A 114 -0.11 -15.79 22.05
C GLU A 114 0.11 -15.49 20.58
N LEU A 115 1.12 -16.12 19.96
CA LEU A 115 1.34 -15.99 18.52
C LEU A 115 0.14 -16.52 17.72
N LYS A 116 -0.47 -17.63 18.15
CA LYS A 116 -1.69 -18.13 17.53
C LYS A 116 -2.84 -17.16 17.73
N GLY A 117 -3.00 -16.57 18.91
CA GLY A 117 -3.99 -15.52 19.21
C GLY A 117 -3.87 -14.36 18.25
N ILE A 118 -2.69 -13.74 18.16
CA ILE A 118 -2.38 -12.61 17.26
C ILE A 118 -2.68 -12.97 15.79
N LEU A 119 -2.27 -14.15 15.34
CA LEU A 119 -2.53 -14.60 13.97
C LEU A 119 -4.04 -14.84 13.70
N THR A 120 -4.80 -15.25 14.71
CA THR A 120 -6.22 -15.59 14.55
C THR A 120 -7.13 -14.37 14.73
N GLU A 121 -6.79 -13.45 15.64
CA GLU A 121 -7.51 -12.20 15.90
C GLU A 121 -7.31 -11.21 14.74
N ASP A 122 -6.08 -11.05 14.25
CA ASP A 122 -5.77 -10.10 13.17
C ASP A 122 -6.02 -10.68 11.76
N CYS A 123 -6.58 -11.90 11.65
CA CYS A 123 -6.75 -12.64 10.40
C CYS A 123 -5.47 -12.73 9.53
N ARG A 124 -4.28 -12.76 10.14
CA ARG A 124 -3.00 -12.79 9.41
C ARG A 124 -2.49 -14.20 9.25
N ASP A 125 -1.95 -14.50 8.07
CA ASP A 125 -1.17 -15.72 7.90
C ASP A 125 0.31 -15.50 8.28
N ALA A 126 1.05 -16.59 8.46
CA ALA A 126 2.46 -16.51 8.84
C ALA A 126 3.35 -15.88 7.73
N SER A 127 2.86 -15.85 6.49
CA SER A 127 3.54 -15.25 5.35
C SER A 127 3.38 -13.73 5.34
N ASP A 128 2.25 -13.20 5.81
CA ASP A 128 1.99 -11.77 5.99
C ASP A 128 2.95 -11.17 7.02
N ILE A 129 3.11 -11.83 8.17
CA ILE A 129 4.07 -11.40 9.20
C ILE A 129 5.49 -11.40 8.63
N THR A 130 5.85 -12.43 7.88
CA THR A 130 7.20 -12.53 7.31
C THR A 130 7.44 -11.42 6.27
N SER A 131 6.45 -11.11 5.44
CA SER A 131 6.49 -10.02 4.46
C SER A 131 6.59 -8.65 5.15
N PHE A 132 5.81 -8.42 6.21
CA PHE A 132 5.88 -7.22 7.03
C PHE A 132 7.28 -7.03 7.63
N ILE A 133 7.85 -8.06 8.26
CA ILE A 133 9.20 -8.02 8.84
C ILE A 133 10.23 -7.69 7.76
N ARG A 134 10.13 -8.33 6.58
CA ARG A 134 11.04 -8.07 5.46
C ARG A 134 10.99 -6.62 5.01
N THR A 135 9.79 -6.06 4.84
CA THR A 135 9.59 -4.64 4.47
C THR A 135 10.21 -3.71 5.50
N ARG A 136 9.91 -3.93 6.80
CA ARG A 136 10.46 -3.12 7.90
C ARG A 136 11.99 -3.18 7.97
N LEU A 137 12.59 -4.35 7.76
CA LEU A 137 14.04 -4.51 7.72
C LEU A 137 14.69 -3.77 6.56
N ILE A 138 14.11 -3.84 5.35
CA ILE A 138 14.63 -3.10 4.18
C ILE A 138 14.60 -1.60 4.46
N ILE A 139 13.47 -1.09 4.97
CA ILE A 139 13.31 0.33 5.31
C ILE A 139 14.37 0.75 6.34
N LYS A 140 14.55 -0.03 7.41
CA LYS A 140 15.57 0.25 8.42
C LYS A 140 16.97 0.36 7.81
N LYS A 141 17.40 -0.63 7.01
CA LYS A 141 18.72 -0.60 6.34
C LYS A 141 18.86 0.57 5.37
N ALA A 142 17.78 0.93 4.68
CA ALA A 142 17.76 2.08 3.78
C ALA A 142 17.99 3.39 4.53
N LEU A 143 17.30 3.59 5.67
CA LEU A 143 17.47 4.77 6.52
C LEU A 143 18.85 4.82 7.18
N GLU A 144 19.37 3.68 7.66
CA GLU A 144 20.73 3.57 8.21
C GLU A 144 21.78 4.05 7.23
N ARG A 145 21.66 3.63 5.96
CA ARG A 145 22.59 4.02 4.91
C ARG A 145 22.40 5.47 4.48
N ALA A 146 21.15 5.91 4.28
CA ALA A 146 20.85 7.21 3.69
C ALA A 146 21.02 8.39 4.65
N VAL A 147 20.66 8.17 5.93
CA VAL A 147 20.50 9.22 6.94
C VAL A 147 21.46 8.98 8.10
N TRP A 148 21.33 7.87 8.82
CA TRP A 148 22.03 7.69 10.11
C TRP A 148 23.55 7.66 9.97
N SER A 149 24.08 7.21 8.84
CA SER A 149 25.52 7.28 8.52
C SER A 149 26.10 8.71 8.50
N LYS A 150 25.24 9.74 8.49
CA LYS A 150 25.61 11.15 8.39
C LYS A 150 25.21 11.95 9.64
N VAL A 151 24.59 11.31 10.62
CA VAL A 151 24.16 11.95 11.87
C VAL A 151 25.22 11.69 12.92
N ASP A 152 25.80 12.77 13.44
CA ASP A 152 26.70 12.74 14.59
C ASP A 152 26.04 13.58 15.70
N ILE A 153 25.90 13.01 16.90
CA ILE A 153 25.25 13.66 18.04
C ILE A 153 26.30 13.84 19.11
N SER A 154 26.56 15.10 19.47
CA SER A 154 27.58 15.42 20.47
C SER A 154 27.10 15.16 21.90
N GLU A 155 28.02 14.83 22.82
CA GLU A 155 27.69 14.69 24.25
C GLU A 155 27.08 15.98 24.84
N ASP A 156 27.50 17.14 24.35
CA ASP A 156 26.99 18.44 24.80
C ASP A 156 25.52 18.64 24.40
N GLU A 157 25.10 18.20 23.21
CA GLU A 157 23.69 18.21 22.80
C GLU A 157 22.85 17.27 23.65
N VAL A 158 23.36 16.08 23.98
CA VAL A 158 22.69 15.14 24.87
C VAL A 158 22.52 15.76 26.26
N ARG A 159 23.59 16.36 26.81
CA ARG A 159 23.56 17.03 28.12
C ARG A 159 22.58 18.19 28.13
N LYS A 160 22.51 18.98 27.05
CA LYS A 160 21.56 20.09 26.91
C LYS A 160 20.11 19.62 26.89
N TYR A 161 19.83 18.45 26.30
CA TYR A 161 18.47 17.89 26.30
C TYR A 161 18.03 17.46 27.71
N TYR A 162 18.91 16.80 28.48
CA TYR A 162 18.58 16.28 29.80
C TYR A 162 18.65 17.31 30.95
N ASN A 163 19.35 18.42 30.74
CA ASN A 163 19.48 19.49 31.74
C ASN A 163 18.47 20.65 31.54
N ASN A 164 17.57 20.55 30.57
CA ASN A 164 16.38 21.40 30.43
C ASN A 164 15.15 20.67 30.96
#